data_AF-A0A165E2B6-F1
#
_entry.id   AF-A0A165E2B6-F1
#
_cell.length_a   1.000
_cell.length_b   1.000
_cell.length_c   1.000
_cell.angle_alpha   90.00
_cell.angle_beta   90.00
_cell.angle_gamma   90.00
#
_symmetry.space_group_name_H-M   'P 1'
#
loop_
_entity.id
_entity.type
_entity.pdbx_description
1 polymer ?
#
loop_
_entity_poly.entity_id
_entity_poly.type
_entity_poly.pdbx_seq_one_letter_code
_entity_poly.pdbx_strand_id
1 'polypeptide(L)'
;MHPLPLSLLYCLFNALQSLAQPWTAIISGGPHAGVKLSLERDPAGQCRAVGFQYGAQHKLMGSDAVVEVQRSESAGEEREIVRIWARFEADAWRAAEGECAGGVAGQDGDGGQSVLPSPTRVDLPSAPHLEVRPLQTSGPSQNRVDLLFLSDGYTEDEKYKFFADAQALVDAIGVGEEEAFGSVRGLVNWWAGFLPSKESGVGTGGKARDTVFGLFRPGTELRGLYYAHPEVARAACTSLGTQCDYPILLGNSPFYGGLGGEFTTITSSILNGPLVLRHELGHSIIDVGEEYDGGGYFGVNAEPSVAQLGWAHWLTDPGHVRAECNAMPLLEYAWTILNSTAPWSTTFTTTGTFPHNLLRFSLSGVPRVTDLIIRLDGHSLPWLPKPDIGMDRWFYDLAEIGGPDGFEEGEHTLEFVLTFVGQEGEAQLCNVEVFEYGSEEEFNTSAGFIGAYPTYSDEPPYDYTGAPKHWNVTSYRPTNEGCLMRQVTTPNFCSVCKEELWMRLLSRVDLIDKVTVSCSARLTRTISLELVPLRGLEIRWEKDGDYVPELEGLTEVEMWDWDSFGTWEITVTLKTPEIRRDEHGFSVATRRMVISRPCPR
;
A
#
# COMPACT_ATOMS: atom_id res chain seq x y z
N MET A 1 -40.32 1.52 -30.25
CA MET A 1 -39.76 2.02 -28.98
C MET A 1 -39.88 0.88 -27.99
N HIS A 2 -38.83 0.06 -27.87
CA HIS A 2 -38.78 -0.98 -26.84
C HIS A 2 -38.53 -0.30 -25.49
N PRO A 3 -39.23 -0.68 -24.41
CA PRO A 3 -38.91 -0.18 -23.09
C PRO A 3 -37.54 -0.72 -22.68
N LEU A 4 -36.70 0.14 -22.11
CA LEU A 4 -35.48 -0.28 -21.42
C LEU A 4 -35.88 -1.24 -20.27
N PRO A 5 -35.16 -2.34 -20.05
CA PRO A 5 -35.45 -3.26 -18.94
C PRO A 5 -35.35 -2.53 -17.59
N LEU A 6 -36.16 -2.94 -16.61
CA LEU A 6 -36.23 -2.31 -15.28
C LEU A 6 -34.89 -2.31 -14.52
N SER A 7 -33.96 -3.22 -14.85
CA SER A 7 -32.59 -3.26 -14.30
C SER A 7 -31.85 -1.93 -14.53
N LEU A 8 -31.97 -1.37 -15.74
CA LEU A 8 -31.32 -0.10 -16.13
C LEU A 8 -31.88 1.13 -15.41
N LEU A 9 -33.14 1.10 -14.94
CA LEU A 9 -33.73 2.21 -14.19
C LEU A 9 -33.26 2.25 -12.72
N TYR A 10 -32.93 1.09 -12.14
CA TYR A 10 -32.38 1.00 -10.79
C TYR A 10 -30.89 1.36 -10.75
N CYS A 11 -30.12 1.09 -11.81
CA CYS A 11 -28.71 1.49 -11.90
C CYS A 11 -28.49 3.03 -11.98
N LEU A 12 -29.54 3.86 -12.11
CA LEU A 12 -29.45 5.32 -12.41
C LEU A 12 -29.92 6.27 -11.29
N PHE A 13 -30.39 5.78 -10.14
CA PHE A 13 -30.94 6.64 -9.07
C PHE A 13 -30.13 6.56 -7.77
N ASN A 14 -29.17 7.48 -7.61
CA ASN A 14 -28.94 8.22 -6.36
C ASN A 14 -27.91 9.34 -6.56
N ALA A 15 -28.40 10.54 -6.81
CA ALA A 15 -27.66 11.77 -6.60
C ALA A 15 -28.68 12.91 -6.43
N LEU A 16 -28.61 13.68 -5.34
CA LEU A 16 -28.81 15.14 -5.33
C LEU A 16 -28.67 15.75 -3.91
N GLN A 17 -27.70 16.68 -3.82
CA GLN A 17 -27.65 17.95 -3.06
C GLN A 17 -27.40 18.03 -1.54
N SER A 18 -26.20 18.52 -1.17
CA SER A 18 -25.94 19.91 -0.68
C SER A 18 -25.00 20.01 0.55
N LEU A 19 -23.78 20.50 0.29
CA LEU A 19 -22.94 21.47 1.02
C LEU A 19 -23.12 21.66 2.55
N ALA A 20 -22.08 21.27 3.30
CA ALA A 20 -21.45 22.07 4.36
C ALA A 20 -20.05 21.50 4.68
N GLN A 21 -19.10 22.36 5.06
CA GLN A 21 -17.67 22.06 5.18
C GLN A 21 -17.29 21.06 6.31
N PRO A 22 -16.19 20.30 6.14
CA PRO A 22 -15.80 19.22 7.04
C PRO A 22 -15.04 19.68 8.28
N TRP A 23 -15.28 18.98 9.40
CA TRP A 23 -14.32 18.84 10.49
C TRP A 23 -13.57 17.52 10.27
N THR A 24 -12.33 17.63 9.80
CA THR A 24 -11.36 16.54 9.71
C THR A 24 -10.73 16.26 11.07
N ALA A 25 -10.98 15.08 11.62
CA ALA A 25 -10.17 14.39 12.64
C ALA A 25 -10.80 12.99 12.75
N ILE A 26 -10.14 11.84 12.54
CA ILE A 26 -8.84 11.41 13.05
C ILE A 26 -8.27 10.38 12.04
N ILE A 27 -7.72 10.85 10.92
CA ILE A 27 -6.59 10.23 10.19
C ILE A 27 -5.62 11.37 9.82
N SER A 28 -5.49 12.34 10.73
CA SER A 28 -4.35 13.26 10.74
C SER A 28 -3.31 12.65 11.65
N GLY A 29 -2.10 12.45 11.12
CA GLY A 29 -0.95 12.08 11.91
C GLY A 29 -0.88 12.95 13.16
N GLY A 30 -0.67 12.31 14.31
CA GLY A 30 -0.25 13.01 15.53
C GLY A 30 1.03 13.84 15.28
N PRO A 31 1.45 14.68 16.24
CA PRO A 31 2.19 15.93 16.00
C PRO A 31 3.62 15.85 15.40
N HIS A 32 4.06 14.70 14.86
CA HIS A 32 5.43 14.47 14.41
C HIS A 32 5.53 13.64 13.11
N ALA A 33 4.60 13.80 12.17
CA ALA A 33 4.75 13.32 10.79
C ALA A 33 5.69 14.26 10.01
N GLY A 34 6.57 13.70 9.16
CA GLY A 34 7.38 14.51 8.24
C GLY A 34 6.51 15.18 7.18
N VAL A 35 6.99 16.28 6.60
CA VAL A 35 6.29 17.06 5.57
C VAL A 35 7.11 17.10 4.28
N LYS A 36 6.43 17.09 3.14
CA LYS A 36 6.97 17.34 1.81
C LYS A 36 6.30 18.57 1.22
N LEU A 37 7.06 19.61 0.93
CA LEU A 37 6.64 20.80 0.21
C LEU A 37 7.27 20.79 -1.18
N SER A 38 6.46 20.87 -2.23
CA SER A 38 6.92 20.95 -3.62
C SER A 38 6.66 22.35 -4.15
N LEU A 39 7.69 22.97 -4.72
CA LEU A 39 7.65 24.29 -5.31
C LEU A 39 8.02 24.19 -6.79
N GLU A 40 7.31 24.92 -7.63
CA GLU A 40 7.73 25.19 -9.00
C GLU A 40 8.46 26.53 -9.00
N ARG A 41 9.73 26.53 -9.40
CA ARG A 41 10.61 27.70 -9.46
C ARG A 41 10.81 28.11 -10.92
N ASP A 42 10.51 29.37 -11.20
CA ASP A 42 10.69 29.96 -12.53
C ASP A 42 12.14 30.43 -12.77
N PRO A 43 12.52 30.78 -14.03
CA PRO A 43 13.87 31.28 -14.33
C PRO A 43 14.25 32.61 -13.62
N ALA A 44 13.28 33.35 -13.08
CA ALA A 44 13.51 34.54 -12.28
C ALA A 44 13.71 34.22 -10.78
N GLY A 45 13.62 32.94 -10.40
CA GLY A 45 13.76 32.45 -9.04
C GLY A 45 12.49 32.59 -8.19
N GLN A 46 11.35 32.96 -8.77
CA GLN A 46 10.08 33.01 -8.06
C GLN A 46 9.50 31.60 -7.92
N CYS A 47 8.97 31.29 -6.74
CA CYS A 47 8.41 29.99 -6.45
C CYS A 47 6.89 30.05 -6.27
N ARG A 48 6.22 29.00 -6.75
CA ARG A 48 4.82 28.72 -6.48
C ARG A 48 4.71 27.37 -5.80
N ALA A 49 3.99 27.29 -4.68
CA ALA A 49 3.71 26.01 -4.05
C ALA A 49 2.79 25.18 -4.97
N VAL A 50 3.22 23.95 -5.29
CA VAL A 50 2.49 23.03 -6.17
C VAL A 50 2.07 21.74 -5.48
N GLY A 51 2.53 21.50 -4.26
CA GLY A 51 2.05 20.38 -3.44
C GLY A 51 2.57 20.43 -2.01
N PHE A 52 1.75 20.00 -1.06
CA PHE A 52 2.10 19.83 0.34
C PHE A 52 1.53 18.50 0.85
N GLN A 53 2.37 17.64 1.43
CA GLN A 53 1.99 16.30 1.86
C GLN A 53 2.58 15.98 3.25
N TYR A 54 1.79 15.28 4.07
CA TYR A 54 2.26 14.65 5.31
C TYR A 54 2.67 13.20 5.03
N GLY A 55 3.80 12.73 5.56
CA GLY A 55 4.29 11.38 5.30
C GLY A 55 5.40 10.90 6.25
N ALA A 56 5.92 9.70 5.98
CA ALA A 56 7.04 9.11 6.73
C ALA A 56 8.31 9.97 6.64
N GLN A 57 9.15 9.92 7.69
CA GLN A 57 10.41 10.66 7.74
C GLN A 57 11.34 10.27 6.57
N HIS A 58 11.79 11.26 5.79
CA HIS A 58 12.67 11.11 4.64
C HIS A 58 14.11 10.76 5.05
N LYS A 59 14.82 9.94 4.25
CA LYS A 59 16.19 9.43 4.46
C LYS A 59 17.30 10.47 4.66
N LEU A 60 17.02 11.74 4.40
CA LEU A 60 17.98 12.83 4.51
C LEU A 60 17.85 13.62 5.83
N MET A 61 17.03 13.15 6.79
CA MET A 61 16.78 13.82 8.09
C MET A 61 17.96 13.77 9.09
N GLY A 62 19.09 14.35 8.71
CA GLY A 62 20.12 14.83 9.64
C GLY A 62 19.98 16.33 9.98
N SER A 63 19.15 17.08 9.24
CA SER A 63 18.92 18.54 9.37
C SER A 63 17.42 18.91 9.45
N ASP A 64 17.12 20.14 9.88
CA ASP A 64 15.76 20.66 10.11
C ASP A 64 14.86 20.61 8.85
N ALA A 65 15.48 20.72 7.66
CA ALA A 65 14.85 20.51 6.36
C ALA A 65 15.90 20.04 5.33
N VAL A 66 15.43 19.42 4.26
CA VAL A 66 16.24 18.91 3.14
C VAL A 66 15.64 19.43 1.85
N VAL A 67 16.45 20.11 1.05
CA VAL A 67 16.04 20.67 -0.23
C VAL A 67 16.64 19.82 -1.36
N GLU A 68 15.79 19.40 -2.28
CA GLU A 68 16.13 18.70 -3.50
C GLU A 68 15.65 19.54 -4.68
N VAL A 69 16.55 19.84 -5.62
CA VAL A 69 16.24 20.63 -6.80
C VAL A 69 16.32 19.71 -8.02
N GLN A 70 15.18 19.45 -8.64
CA GLN A 70 15.09 18.68 -9.88
C GLN A 70 14.80 19.63 -11.04
N ARG A 71 15.62 19.55 -12.09
CA ARG A 71 15.37 20.24 -13.35
C ARG A 71 14.78 19.26 -14.34
N SER A 72 13.68 19.66 -14.97
CA SER A 72 13.02 18.89 -16.02
C SER A 72 12.74 19.80 -17.20
N GLU A 73 12.99 19.29 -18.40
CA GLU A 73 12.65 19.95 -19.65
C GLU A 73 11.53 19.15 -20.32
N SER A 74 10.34 19.75 -20.46
CA SER A 74 9.20 19.11 -21.12
C SER A 74 8.53 20.10 -22.06
N ALA A 75 8.31 19.70 -23.32
CA ALA A 75 7.67 20.52 -24.35
C ALA A 75 8.32 21.90 -24.62
N GLY A 76 9.64 22.04 -24.37
CA GLY A 76 10.39 23.28 -24.60
C GLY A 76 10.27 24.32 -23.49
N GLU A 77 9.66 23.96 -22.35
CA GLU A 77 9.68 24.75 -21.11
C GLU A 77 10.60 24.08 -20.09
N GLU A 78 11.57 24.84 -19.58
CA GLU A 78 12.45 24.43 -18.47
C GLU A 78 11.68 24.66 -17.16
N ARG A 79 11.42 23.60 -16.40
CA ARG A 79 10.75 23.65 -15.10
C ARG A 79 11.70 23.16 -14.02
N GLU A 80 11.91 23.99 -13.00
CA GLU A 80 12.70 23.63 -11.83
C GLU A 80 11.75 23.32 -10.68
N ILE A 81 11.68 22.05 -10.28
CA ILE A 81 10.89 21.62 -9.13
C ILE A 81 11.81 21.55 -7.92
N VAL A 82 11.54 22.36 -6.91
CA VAL A 82 12.22 22.35 -5.62
C VAL A 82 11.36 21.56 -4.64
N ARG A 83 11.83 20.40 -4.20
CA ARG A 83 11.17 19.58 -3.18
C ARG A 83 11.87 19.78 -1.85
N ILE A 84 11.09 20.03 -0.83
CA ILE A 84 11.56 20.31 0.52
C ILE A 84 10.94 19.28 1.45
N TRP A 85 11.78 18.49 2.10
CA TRP A 85 11.36 17.53 3.10
C TRP A 85 11.76 18.05 4.47
N ALA A 86 10.82 18.17 5.41
CA ALA A 86 11.13 18.65 6.75
C ALA A 86 10.43 17.82 7.82
N ARG A 87 10.91 17.93 9.07
CA ARG A 87 10.26 17.28 10.21
C ARG A 87 8.95 17.98 10.59
N PHE A 88 8.87 19.29 10.38
CA PHE A 88 7.70 20.11 10.69
C PHE A 88 7.37 21.04 9.52
N GLU A 89 6.09 21.34 9.35
CA GLU A 89 5.58 22.29 8.33
C GLU A 89 6.34 23.63 8.36
N ALA A 90 6.57 24.17 9.56
CA ALA A 90 7.27 25.43 9.75
C ALA A 90 8.73 25.40 9.22
N ASP A 91 9.38 24.25 9.25
CA ASP A 91 10.76 24.12 8.77
C ASP A 91 10.80 23.93 7.25
N ALA A 92 9.79 23.28 6.66
CA ALA A 92 9.64 23.21 5.20
C ALA A 92 9.41 24.59 4.59
N TRP A 93 8.52 25.39 5.19
CA TRP A 93 8.28 26.76 4.72
C TRP A 93 9.47 27.69 4.95
N ARG A 94 10.21 27.54 6.06
CA ARG A 94 11.46 28.31 6.28
C ARG A 94 12.55 27.96 5.26
N ALA A 95 12.67 26.70 4.88
CA ALA A 95 13.58 26.28 3.81
C ALA A 95 13.12 26.80 2.44
N ALA A 96 11.81 26.88 2.19
CA ALA A 96 11.26 27.47 0.97
C ALA A 96 11.62 28.96 0.82
N GLU A 97 11.59 29.72 1.91
CA GLU A 97 12.03 31.12 1.91
C GLU A 97 13.50 31.30 1.50
N GLY A 98 14.35 30.31 1.79
CA GLY A 98 15.76 30.29 1.38
C GLY A 98 15.98 30.00 -0.11
N GLU A 99 15.03 29.33 -0.77
CA GLU A 99 15.14 28.86 -2.16
C GLU A 99 14.49 29.78 -3.19
N CYS A 100 13.70 30.77 -2.74
CA CYS A 100 12.77 31.53 -3.58
C CYS A 100 13.03 33.05 -3.51
N ALA A 101 13.36 33.65 -4.65
CA ALA A 101 13.61 35.07 -4.78
C ALA A 101 12.30 35.87 -4.68
N GLY A 102 12.00 36.38 -3.48
CA GLY A 102 10.83 37.24 -3.22
C GLY A 102 9.66 36.56 -2.50
N GLY A 103 9.84 35.34 -1.97
CA GLY A 103 8.82 34.59 -1.24
C GLY A 103 8.07 33.57 -2.10
N VAL A 104 7.12 32.84 -1.49
CA VAL A 104 6.29 31.83 -2.17
C VAL A 104 4.87 32.35 -2.36
N ALA A 105 4.38 32.38 -3.61
CA ALA A 105 3.00 32.80 -3.90
C ALA A 105 1.99 31.73 -3.46
N GLY A 106 0.97 32.11 -2.66
CA GLY A 106 -0.10 31.22 -2.17
C GLY A 106 -0.41 31.29 -0.67
N GLN A 107 0.21 32.20 0.08
CA GLN A 107 -0.02 32.40 1.52
C GLN A 107 -1.32 33.20 1.78
N ASP A 108 -2.48 32.58 1.63
CA ASP A 108 -3.74 33.14 2.16
C ASP A 108 -4.34 32.15 3.18
N GLY A 109 -3.85 32.29 4.42
CA GLY A 109 -4.34 31.63 5.62
C GLY A 109 -3.88 32.42 6.84
N ASP A 110 -4.75 33.29 7.32
CA ASP A 110 -4.63 34.20 8.47
C ASP A 110 -3.99 33.57 9.73
N GLY A 111 -3.07 34.29 10.39
CA GLY A 111 -2.48 33.85 11.65
C GLY A 111 -1.22 34.62 12.07
N GLY A 112 -1.39 35.62 12.93
CA GLY A 112 -0.32 36.48 13.43
C GLY A 112 0.87 35.73 14.08
N GLN A 113 2.03 36.37 14.03
CA GLN A 113 3.26 35.95 14.72
C GLN A 113 2.99 35.66 16.20
N SER A 114 3.00 34.37 16.56
CA SER A 114 3.25 33.93 17.92
C SER A 114 4.70 33.44 17.98
N VAL A 115 5.52 34.15 18.76
CA VAL A 115 6.84 33.67 19.13
C VAL A 115 6.61 32.47 20.06
N LEU A 116 6.61 31.26 19.49
CA LEU A 116 6.58 30.04 20.27
C LEU A 116 7.90 29.90 21.04
N PRO A 117 7.88 29.60 22.35
CA PRO A 117 9.09 29.31 23.10
C PRO A 117 9.81 28.12 22.46
N SER A 118 11.15 28.14 22.46
CA SER A 118 11.98 27.03 21.98
C SER A 118 11.44 25.70 22.53
N PRO A 119 11.27 24.67 21.68
CA PRO A 119 10.81 23.38 22.17
C PRO A 119 11.82 22.89 23.20
N THR A 120 11.35 22.69 24.42
CA THR A 120 12.06 21.90 25.43
C THR A 120 12.48 20.60 24.74
N ARG A 121 13.79 20.33 24.73
CA ARG A 121 14.38 19.09 24.23
C ARG A 121 13.59 17.93 24.83
N VAL A 122 12.71 17.31 24.04
CA VAL A 122 12.05 16.07 24.42
C VAL A 122 13.16 15.03 24.33
N ASP A 123 13.67 14.58 25.47
CA ASP A 123 14.58 13.46 25.53
C ASP A 123 13.84 12.24 24.96
N LEU A 124 14.13 11.91 23.70
CA LEU A 124 13.70 10.64 23.11
C LEU A 124 14.25 9.52 24.02
N PRO A 125 13.44 8.47 24.32
CA PRO A 125 13.95 7.33 25.07
C PRO A 125 15.23 6.82 24.40
N SER A 126 16.22 6.42 25.21
CA SER A 126 17.46 5.85 24.69
C SER A 126 17.13 4.67 23.78
N ALA A 127 17.64 4.69 22.55
CA ALA A 127 17.37 3.64 21.58
C ALA A 127 17.65 2.26 22.17
N PRO A 128 16.71 1.30 22.03
CA PRO A 128 16.94 -0.06 22.51
C PRO A 128 18.09 -0.71 21.74
N HIS A 129 18.84 -1.59 22.41
CA HIS A 129 19.89 -2.37 21.75
C HIS A 129 19.26 -3.38 20.79
N LEU A 130 19.48 -3.18 19.49
CA LEU A 130 18.86 -3.95 18.41
C LEU A 130 19.89 -4.87 17.75
N GLU A 131 19.59 -6.17 17.66
CA GLU A 131 20.37 -7.09 16.83
C GLU A 131 19.77 -7.11 15.41
N VAL A 132 20.42 -6.41 14.48
CA VAL A 132 19.95 -6.30 13.08
C VAL A 132 20.66 -7.29 12.17
N ARG A 133 19.89 -7.99 11.32
CA ARG A 133 20.39 -8.90 10.29
C ARG A 133 19.72 -8.62 8.95
N PRO A 134 20.45 -8.70 7.82
CA PRO A 134 19.82 -8.72 6.51
C PRO A 134 19.05 -10.03 6.32
N LEU A 135 17.87 -9.95 5.72
CA LEU A 135 17.12 -11.11 5.23
C LEU A 135 17.31 -11.26 3.72
N GLN A 136 17.07 -10.19 2.97
CA GLN A 136 17.28 -10.12 1.53
C GLN A 136 17.66 -8.70 1.13
N THR A 137 18.76 -8.52 0.39
CA THR A 137 19.22 -7.19 -0.04
C THR A 137 19.46 -7.15 -1.54
N SER A 138 19.08 -6.04 -2.17
CA SER A 138 19.27 -5.78 -3.60
C SER A 138 20.28 -4.65 -3.90
N GLY A 139 20.80 -3.99 -2.86
CA GLY A 139 21.79 -2.93 -2.98
C GLY A 139 22.02 -2.18 -1.66
N PRO A 140 22.79 -1.08 -1.69
CA PRO A 140 23.04 -0.27 -0.50
C PRO A 140 21.76 0.41 0.00
N SER A 141 21.55 0.45 1.32
CA SER A 141 20.41 1.16 1.96
C SER A 141 20.30 2.63 1.57
N GLN A 142 21.41 3.28 1.21
CA GLN A 142 21.39 4.65 0.69
C GLN A 142 20.60 4.80 -0.61
N ASN A 143 20.45 3.73 -1.39
CA ASN A 143 19.76 3.72 -2.68
C ASN A 143 18.73 2.58 -2.80
N ARG A 144 18.20 2.07 -1.68
CA ARG A 144 17.14 1.04 -1.65
C ARG A 144 16.15 1.36 -0.56
N VAL A 145 14.88 1.09 -0.78
CA VAL A 145 13.86 1.22 0.27
C VAL A 145 14.03 0.07 1.28
N ASP A 146 14.35 0.38 2.53
CA ASP A 146 14.60 -0.62 3.58
C ASP A 146 13.31 -0.93 4.37
N LEU A 147 12.78 -2.13 4.17
CA LEU A 147 11.66 -2.71 4.91
C LEU A 147 12.23 -3.48 6.11
N LEU A 148 11.85 -3.09 7.33
CA LEU A 148 12.47 -3.60 8.56
C LEU A 148 11.45 -4.30 9.46
N PHE A 149 11.57 -5.60 9.64
CA PHE A 149 10.87 -6.30 10.71
C PHE A 149 11.48 -5.98 12.07
N LEU A 150 10.64 -5.58 13.03
CA LEU A 150 10.98 -5.41 14.44
C LEU A 150 10.20 -6.44 15.25
N SER A 151 10.89 -7.22 16.10
CA SER A 151 10.26 -8.31 16.85
C SER A 151 9.39 -7.81 18.01
N ASP A 152 8.15 -8.30 18.10
CA ASP A 152 7.29 -8.14 19.29
C ASP A 152 6.75 -9.48 19.79
N GLY A 153 6.75 -9.68 21.11
CA GLY A 153 6.30 -10.92 21.72
C GLY A 153 7.25 -12.11 21.50
N TYR A 154 8.50 -11.87 21.10
CA TYR A 154 9.56 -12.87 21.06
C TYR A 154 10.51 -12.63 22.24
N THR A 155 10.61 -13.61 23.13
CA THR A 155 11.60 -13.59 24.22
C THR A 155 13.01 -13.84 23.70
N GLU A 156 14.05 -13.66 24.53
CA GLU A 156 15.45 -13.94 24.15
C GLU A 156 15.62 -15.39 23.64
N ASP A 157 14.94 -16.36 24.25
CA ASP A 157 14.98 -17.78 23.86
C ASP A 157 14.27 -18.03 22.51
N GLU A 158 13.40 -17.12 22.08
CA GLU A 158 12.67 -17.18 20.81
C GLU A 158 13.33 -16.34 19.71
N LYS A 159 14.54 -15.80 19.93
CA LYS A 159 15.26 -14.99 18.94
C LYS A 159 15.40 -15.66 17.58
N TYR A 160 15.81 -16.92 17.56
CA TYR A 160 15.95 -17.66 16.29
C TYR A 160 14.61 -17.95 15.63
N LYS A 161 13.54 -18.07 16.41
CA LYS A 161 12.17 -18.18 15.88
C LYS A 161 11.78 -16.89 15.16
N PHE A 162 12.02 -15.71 15.77
CA PHE A 162 11.76 -14.43 15.12
C PHE A 162 12.45 -14.32 13.74
N PHE A 163 13.76 -14.60 13.67
CA PHE A 163 14.48 -14.52 12.41
C PHE A 163 13.95 -15.52 11.37
N ALA A 164 13.56 -16.73 11.80
CA ALA A 164 12.97 -17.72 10.91
C ALA A 164 11.59 -17.29 10.40
N ASP A 165 10.74 -16.74 11.26
CA ASP A 165 9.41 -16.25 10.90
C ASP A 165 9.51 -15.05 9.94
N ALA A 166 10.39 -14.09 10.23
CA ALA A 166 10.65 -12.95 9.36
C ALA A 166 11.21 -13.39 8.00
N GLN A 167 12.14 -14.35 7.96
CA GLN A 167 12.65 -14.90 6.71
C GLN A 167 11.54 -15.62 5.92
N ALA A 168 10.71 -16.43 6.58
CA ALA A 168 9.60 -17.13 5.91
C ALA A 168 8.59 -16.16 5.30
N LEU A 169 8.34 -15.00 5.94
CA LEU A 169 7.50 -13.94 5.38
C LEU A 169 8.13 -13.30 4.14
N VAL A 170 9.44 -13.00 4.18
CA VAL A 170 10.18 -12.46 3.03
C VAL A 170 10.19 -13.45 1.86
N ASP A 171 10.49 -14.72 2.15
CA ASP A 171 10.51 -15.80 1.15
C ASP A 171 9.13 -16.01 0.51
N ALA A 172 8.06 -15.65 1.22
CA ALA A 172 6.70 -15.80 0.77
C ALA A 172 6.11 -14.53 0.13
N ILE A 173 6.77 -13.36 0.17
CA ILE A 173 6.24 -12.09 -0.37
C ILE A 173 6.97 -11.67 -1.66
N GLY A 174 6.43 -12.09 -2.81
CA GLY A 174 6.96 -11.70 -4.13
C GLY A 174 7.86 -12.75 -4.78
N VAL A 175 7.40 -14.00 -4.84
CA VAL A 175 8.14 -15.12 -5.45
C VAL A 175 8.06 -15.05 -6.98
N GLY A 176 6.86 -14.85 -7.52
CA GLY A 176 6.62 -14.56 -8.93
C GLY A 176 6.85 -13.09 -9.28
N GLU A 177 7.28 -12.79 -10.50
CA GLU A 177 7.45 -11.40 -10.99
C GLU A 177 6.11 -10.64 -10.99
N GLU A 178 5.02 -11.35 -11.26
CA GLU A 178 3.63 -10.87 -11.29
C GLU A 178 3.02 -10.60 -9.91
N GLU A 179 3.67 -11.06 -8.84
CA GLU A 179 3.21 -10.81 -7.48
C GLU A 179 3.41 -9.35 -7.05
N ALA A 180 2.71 -8.93 -5.99
CA ALA A 180 2.74 -7.57 -5.44
C ALA A 180 4.14 -6.95 -5.40
N PHE A 181 5.15 -7.67 -4.89
CA PHE A 181 6.52 -7.18 -4.72
C PHE A 181 7.54 -7.78 -5.70
N GLY A 182 7.14 -8.71 -6.58
CA GLY A 182 8.05 -9.48 -7.43
C GLY A 182 8.91 -8.61 -8.35
N SER A 183 8.25 -7.86 -9.24
CA SER A 183 8.90 -6.99 -10.21
C SER A 183 9.68 -5.81 -9.61
N VAL A 184 9.33 -5.39 -8.38
CA VAL A 184 9.97 -4.28 -7.66
C VAL A 184 11.05 -4.73 -6.66
N ARG A 185 11.34 -6.03 -6.55
CA ARG A 185 12.29 -6.57 -5.55
C ARG A 185 13.68 -5.94 -5.62
N GLY A 186 14.08 -5.45 -6.79
CA GLY A 186 15.37 -4.78 -7.00
C GLY A 186 15.45 -3.40 -6.36
N LEU A 187 14.33 -2.80 -5.94
CA LEU A 187 14.24 -1.48 -5.33
C LEU A 187 14.24 -1.52 -3.80
N VAL A 188 14.08 -2.70 -3.21
CA VAL A 188 13.90 -2.85 -1.75
C VAL A 188 14.97 -3.73 -1.12
N ASN A 189 15.18 -3.52 0.17
CA ASN A 189 15.91 -4.42 1.06
C ASN A 189 14.99 -4.85 2.21
N TRP A 190 15.21 -6.05 2.71
CA TRP A 190 14.52 -6.62 3.85
C TRP A 190 15.51 -6.88 5.00
N TRP A 191 15.18 -6.36 6.17
CA TRP A 191 15.97 -6.47 7.38
C TRP A 191 15.12 -7.02 8.52
N ALA A 192 15.78 -7.64 9.49
CA ALA A 192 15.17 -8.05 10.76
C ALA A 192 15.98 -7.48 11.92
N GLY A 193 15.33 -6.69 12.77
CA GLY A 193 15.85 -6.17 14.03
C GLY A 193 15.20 -6.89 15.22
N PHE A 194 16.00 -7.61 15.99
CA PHE A 194 15.53 -8.32 17.17
C PHE A 194 15.67 -7.48 18.45
N LEU A 195 14.56 -7.38 19.18
CA LEU A 195 14.42 -6.86 20.54
C LEU A 195 13.73 -7.91 21.41
N PRO A 196 14.34 -8.36 22.53
CA PRO A 196 13.72 -9.34 23.39
C PRO A 196 12.53 -8.72 24.15
N SER A 197 11.34 -9.28 23.96
CA SER A 197 10.17 -9.04 24.80
C SER A 197 10.28 -9.81 26.13
N LYS A 198 9.67 -9.29 27.20
CA LYS A 198 9.65 -10.01 28.48
C LYS A 198 8.63 -11.15 28.49
N GLU A 199 7.54 -10.97 27.74
CA GLU A 199 6.52 -12.00 27.53
C GLU A 199 6.52 -12.48 26.08
N SER A 200 6.23 -13.77 25.90
CA SER A 200 5.99 -14.35 24.58
C SER A 200 4.55 -14.06 24.15
N GLY A 201 4.30 -13.87 22.86
CA GLY A 201 2.96 -13.73 22.28
C GLY A 201 2.41 -12.31 22.21
N VAL A 202 1.20 -12.18 21.67
CA VAL A 202 0.46 -10.90 21.57
C VAL A 202 -0.68 -10.82 22.58
N GLY A 203 -1.04 -9.61 22.98
CA GLY A 203 -2.16 -9.32 23.87
C GLY A 203 -3.54 -9.57 23.23
N THR A 204 -4.56 -9.73 24.06
CA THR A 204 -5.97 -9.91 23.65
C THR A 204 -6.90 -9.20 24.63
N GLY A 205 -8.15 -8.95 24.24
CA GLY A 205 -9.13 -8.28 25.11
C GLY A 205 -8.76 -6.84 25.45
N GLY A 206 -8.11 -6.13 24.51
CA GLY A 206 -7.74 -4.73 24.65
C GLY A 206 -6.55 -4.50 25.58
N LYS A 207 -5.84 -5.56 25.96
CA LYS A 207 -4.71 -5.51 26.87
C LYS A 207 -3.47 -6.04 26.19
N ALA A 208 -2.48 -5.17 26.03
CA ALA A 208 -1.14 -5.56 25.65
C ALA A 208 -0.49 -6.44 26.74
N ARG A 209 0.35 -7.37 26.31
CA ARG A 209 1.33 -8.05 27.18
C ARG A 209 2.53 -7.10 27.42
N ASP A 210 3.41 -7.44 28.35
CA ASP A 210 4.69 -6.75 28.59
C ASP A 210 5.70 -7.11 27.48
N THR A 211 5.39 -6.65 26.26
CA THR A 211 6.21 -6.77 25.05
C THR A 211 6.76 -5.41 24.63
N VAL A 212 7.73 -5.40 23.74
CA VAL A 212 8.51 -4.20 23.37
C VAL A 212 7.63 -3.07 22.82
N PHE A 213 6.72 -3.42 21.91
CA PHE A 213 5.79 -2.51 21.25
C PHE A 213 4.35 -2.67 21.74
N GLY A 214 4.09 -3.71 22.56
CA GLY A 214 2.81 -3.96 23.17
C GLY A 214 1.74 -4.35 22.15
N LEU A 215 2.02 -5.30 21.25
CA LEU A 215 1.03 -5.71 20.25
C LEU A 215 -0.17 -6.41 20.88
N PHE A 216 -1.39 -6.05 20.47
CA PHE A 216 -2.63 -6.61 21.02
C PHE A 216 -3.82 -6.60 20.08
N ARG A 217 -4.81 -7.46 20.39
CA ARG A 217 -6.15 -7.47 19.79
C ARG A 217 -7.18 -6.84 20.74
N PRO A 218 -8.15 -6.04 20.25
CA PRO A 218 -9.20 -5.47 21.10
C PRO A 218 -10.10 -6.53 21.75
N GLY A 219 -10.38 -7.64 21.07
CA GLY A 219 -11.09 -8.79 21.61
C GLY A 219 -10.41 -10.10 21.24
N THR A 220 -11.20 -11.15 21.01
CA THR A 220 -10.72 -12.45 20.53
C THR A 220 -10.65 -12.51 19.01
N GLU A 221 -11.13 -11.47 18.32
CA GLU A 221 -11.28 -11.45 16.88
C GLU A 221 -9.91 -11.48 16.18
N LEU A 222 -9.79 -12.35 15.19
CA LEU A 222 -8.65 -12.37 14.28
C LEU A 222 -8.79 -11.27 13.22
N ARG A 223 -8.60 -10.02 13.66
CA ARG A 223 -8.75 -8.79 12.86
C ARG A 223 -7.50 -7.90 12.92
N GLY A 224 -7.61 -6.76 13.59
CA GLY A 224 -6.58 -5.73 13.64
C GLY A 224 -5.60 -6.01 14.76
N LEU A 225 -4.30 -5.81 14.48
CA LEU A 225 -3.24 -5.90 15.47
C LEU A 225 -2.78 -4.48 15.82
N TYR A 226 -3.02 -4.04 17.04
CA TYR A 226 -2.70 -2.69 17.49
C TYR A 226 -1.43 -2.70 18.33
N TYR A 227 -0.77 -1.55 18.47
CA TYR A 227 0.42 -1.36 19.32
C TYR A 227 0.17 -0.35 20.44
N ALA A 228 0.81 -0.54 21.58
CA ALA A 228 0.71 0.35 22.74
C ALA A 228 1.88 1.33 22.86
N HIS A 229 3.03 1.05 22.23
CA HIS A 229 4.28 1.80 22.44
C HIS A 229 4.91 2.31 21.13
N PRO A 230 4.21 3.17 20.35
CA PRO A 230 4.72 3.70 19.07
C PRO A 230 6.01 4.52 19.22
N GLU A 231 6.23 5.14 20.38
CA GLU A 231 7.45 5.88 20.68
C GLU A 231 8.70 4.99 20.69
N VAL A 232 8.57 3.73 21.12
CA VAL A 232 9.67 2.76 21.12
C VAL A 232 9.99 2.30 19.70
N ALA A 233 8.96 2.04 18.89
CA ALA A 233 9.11 1.70 17.47
C ALA A 233 9.79 2.82 16.69
N ARG A 234 9.37 4.08 16.93
CA ARG A 234 9.99 5.26 16.31
C ARG A 234 11.46 5.41 16.74
N ALA A 235 11.77 5.23 18.02
CA ALA A 235 13.14 5.31 18.52
C ALA A 235 14.03 4.19 17.94
N ALA A 236 13.52 2.97 17.84
CA ALA A 236 14.23 1.84 17.21
C ALA A 236 14.55 2.13 15.74
N CYS A 237 13.55 2.55 14.96
CA CYS A 237 13.75 2.91 13.55
C CYS A 237 14.74 4.08 13.39
N THR A 238 14.60 5.14 14.20
CA THR A 238 15.52 6.30 14.19
C THR A 238 16.97 5.88 14.48
N SER A 239 17.17 4.91 15.37
CA SER A 239 18.52 4.44 15.74
C SER A 239 19.31 3.79 14.61
N LEU A 240 18.61 3.35 13.56
CA LEU A 240 19.20 2.72 12.38
C LEU A 240 19.53 3.69 11.24
N GLY A 241 19.25 4.99 11.44
CA GLY A 241 19.51 6.01 10.43
C GLY A 241 18.78 5.69 9.13
N THR A 242 19.54 5.45 8.06
CA THR A 242 18.97 5.20 6.72
C THR A 242 18.47 3.78 6.51
N GLN A 243 18.68 2.84 7.44
CA GLN A 243 18.31 1.42 7.29
C GLN A 243 16.89 1.11 7.83
N CYS A 244 15.99 2.09 7.83
CA CYS A 244 14.60 1.92 8.22
C CYS A 244 13.72 2.94 7.51
N ASP A 245 13.08 2.53 6.41
CA ASP A 245 12.07 3.34 5.72
C ASP A 245 10.66 2.97 6.17
N TYR A 246 10.37 1.66 6.22
CA TYR A 246 9.07 1.12 6.59
C TYR A 246 9.25 0.08 7.71
N PRO A 247 9.07 0.49 8.97
CA PRO A 247 9.11 -0.42 10.11
C PRO A 247 7.85 -1.30 10.14
N ILE A 248 8.07 -2.60 10.28
CA ILE A 248 7.06 -3.66 10.36
C ILE A 248 7.15 -4.33 11.74
N LEU A 249 6.15 -4.14 12.59
CA LEU A 249 6.08 -4.79 13.90
C LEU A 249 5.55 -6.21 13.73
N LEU A 250 6.43 -7.20 13.87
CA LEU A 250 6.09 -8.61 13.73
C LEU A 250 5.73 -9.20 15.10
N GLY A 251 4.45 -9.49 15.31
CA GLY A 251 3.95 -10.17 16.50
C GLY A 251 4.13 -11.68 16.46
N ASN A 252 4.65 -12.25 17.55
CA ASN A 252 4.74 -13.71 17.75
C ASN A 252 3.34 -14.33 17.94
N SER A 253 2.65 -14.61 16.84
CA SER A 253 1.30 -15.16 16.84
C SER A 253 1.11 -16.00 15.58
N PRO A 254 0.63 -17.25 15.68
CA PRO A 254 0.36 -18.07 14.51
C PRO A 254 -0.94 -17.70 13.79
N PHE A 255 -1.72 -16.76 14.33
CA PHE A 255 -3.06 -16.40 13.85
C PHE A 255 -3.10 -15.00 13.23
N TYR A 256 -4.00 -14.83 12.26
CA TYR A 256 -4.29 -13.63 11.49
C TYR A 256 -4.32 -12.38 12.37
N GLY A 257 -3.72 -11.32 11.82
CA GLY A 257 -3.66 -10.02 12.44
C GLY A 257 -2.72 -9.11 11.67
N GLY A 258 -3.18 -7.88 11.42
CA GLY A 258 -2.37 -6.81 10.88
C GLY A 258 -3.12 -5.49 10.84
N LEU A 259 -2.39 -4.44 10.55
CA LEU A 259 -2.89 -3.08 10.37
C LEU A 259 -1.81 -2.25 9.67
N GLY A 260 -2.20 -1.49 8.66
CA GLY A 260 -1.39 -0.45 8.04
C GLY A 260 -1.29 0.81 8.90
N GLY A 261 -0.49 1.78 8.45
CA GLY A 261 -0.31 3.07 9.12
C GLY A 261 1.15 3.46 9.23
N GLU A 262 1.49 4.30 10.22
CA GLU A 262 2.89 4.72 10.48
C GLU A 262 3.82 3.50 10.68
N PHE A 263 3.32 2.49 11.40
CA PHE A 263 3.96 1.19 11.55
C PHE A 263 3.04 0.14 10.97
N THR A 264 3.56 -0.64 10.02
CA THR A 264 2.87 -1.84 9.58
C THR A 264 2.90 -2.85 10.72
N THR A 265 1.77 -3.43 11.10
CA THR A 265 1.74 -4.55 12.04
C THR A 265 1.32 -5.81 11.32
N ILE A 266 1.94 -6.92 11.70
CA ILE A 266 1.56 -8.25 11.20
C ILE A 266 1.81 -9.32 12.27
N THR A 267 1.31 -10.52 12.01
CA THR A 267 1.61 -11.72 12.79
C THR A 267 2.45 -12.71 12.00
N SER A 268 3.13 -13.61 12.69
CA SER A 268 3.83 -14.75 12.10
C SER A 268 2.88 -15.89 11.65
N SER A 269 1.65 -15.59 11.22
CA SER A 269 0.74 -16.59 10.68
C SER A 269 1.32 -17.18 9.40
N ILE A 270 1.31 -18.51 9.29
CA ILE A 270 1.93 -19.22 8.16
C ILE A 270 1.19 -18.92 6.85
N LEU A 271 -0.14 -19.01 6.86
CA LEU A 271 -0.93 -18.80 5.64
C LEU A 271 -1.33 -17.35 5.44
N ASN A 272 -1.69 -16.65 6.52
CA ASN A 272 -2.19 -15.28 6.41
C ASN A 272 -1.11 -14.21 6.55
N GLY A 273 0.00 -14.50 7.24
CA GLY A 273 1.08 -13.52 7.43
C GLY A 273 1.57 -12.92 6.11
N PRO A 274 1.90 -13.72 5.08
CA PRO A 274 2.31 -13.19 3.78
C PRO A 274 1.20 -12.41 3.05
N LEU A 275 -0.06 -12.79 3.22
CA LEU A 275 -1.21 -12.13 2.58
C LEU A 275 -1.45 -10.75 3.19
N VAL A 276 -1.55 -10.72 4.52
CA VAL A 276 -1.71 -9.49 5.31
C VAL A 276 -0.50 -8.58 5.10
N LEU A 277 0.74 -9.10 5.11
CA LEU A 277 1.93 -8.28 4.87
C LEU A 277 1.88 -7.55 3.52
N ARG A 278 1.44 -8.21 2.43
CA ARG A 278 1.28 -7.55 1.13
C ARG A 278 0.26 -6.42 1.19
N HIS A 279 -0.88 -6.67 1.82
CA HIS A 279 -1.98 -5.71 1.96
C HIS A 279 -1.57 -4.50 2.78
N GLU A 280 -1.04 -4.71 3.99
CA GLU A 280 -0.70 -3.62 4.89
C GLU A 280 0.51 -2.80 4.39
N LEU A 281 1.48 -3.44 3.71
CA LEU A 281 2.54 -2.69 3.01
C LEU A 281 2.02 -1.93 1.80
N GLY A 282 0.93 -2.39 1.17
CA GLY A 282 0.18 -1.62 0.19
C GLY A 282 -0.20 -0.26 0.75
N HIS A 283 -0.91 -0.21 1.88
CA HIS A 283 -1.28 1.05 2.53
C HIS A 283 -0.09 1.84 3.07
N SER A 284 0.96 1.16 3.50
CA SER A 284 2.12 1.83 4.09
C SER A 284 2.99 2.51 3.03
N ILE A 285 3.18 1.88 1.87
CA ILE A 285 4.05 2.38 0.80
C ILE A 285 3.29 3.25 -0.21
N ILE A 286 2.06 2.84 -0.54
CA ILE A 286 1.21 3.41 -1.57
C ILE A 286 0.13 4.25 -0.89
N ASP A 287 -0.18 5.41 -1.46
CA ASP A 287 -1.27 6.26 -0.98
C ASP A 287 -2.61 5.76 -1.54
N VAL A 288 -3.15 4.72 -0.92
CA VAL A 288 -4.38 4.02 -1.32
C VAL A 288 -5.23 3.62 -0.12
N GLY A 289 -6.53 3.71 -0.31
CA GLY A 289 -7.54 3.14 0.56
C GLY A 289 -7.82 1.67 0.25
N GLU A 290 -8.85 1.17 0.89
CA GLU A 290 -9.38 -0.18 0.70
C GLU A 290 -10.10 -0.32 -0.64
N GLU A 291 -10.20 -1.54 -1.17
CA GLU A 291 -11.08 -1.85 -2.32
C GLU A 291 -12.20 -2.83 -1.96
N TYR A 292 -12.17 -3.44 -0.77
CA TYR A 292 -13.32 -4.18 -0.23
C TYR A 292 -14.40 -3.22 0.28
N ASP A 293 -15.64 -3.69 0.29
CA ASP A 293 -16.80 -2.86 0.60
C ASP A 293 -16.93 -2.54 2.11
N GLY A 294 -17.44 -1.37 2.47
CA GLY A 294 -17.43 -0.84 3.84
C GLY A 294 -16.06 -0.30 4.31
N GLY A 295 -15.07 -0.19 3.41
CA GLY A 295 -13.75 0.35 3.71
C GLY A 295 -13.64 1.89 3.61
N GLY A 296 -12.43 2.40 3.80
CA GLY A 296 -12.08 3.79 3.52
C GLY A 296 -11.53 3.94 2.10
N TYR A 297 -12.19 4.73 1.25
CA TYR A 297 -11.84 4.87 -0.16
C TYR A 297 -11.13 6.20 -0.45
N PHE A 298 -9.86 6.14 -0.83
CA PHE A 298 -9.06 7.30 -1.19
C PHE A 298 -7.85 6.84 -2.01
N GLY A 299 -7.11 7.81 -2.57
CA GLY A 299 -5.88 7.51 -3.30
C GLY A 299 -6.11 7.10 -4.75
N VAL A 300 -5.08 6.52 -5.36
CA VAL A 300 -5.08 6.26 -6.82
C VAL A 300 -6.08 5.20 -7.27
N ASN A 301 -6.64 4.41 -6.35
CA ASN A 301 -7.57 3.31 -6.62
C ASN A 301 -9.02 3.63 -6.26
N ALA A 302 -9.34 4.88 -5.90
CA ALA A 302 -10.68 5.30 -5.54
C ALA A 302 -11.06 6.64 -6.19
N GLU A 303 -12.24 6.70 -6.83
CA GLU A 303 -12.77 7.93 -7.43
C GLU A 303 -14.25 8.10 -7.09
N PRO A 304 -14.76 9.31 -6.81
CA PRO A 304 -16.17 9.52 -6.47
C PRO A 304 -17.08 9.51 -7.71
N SER A 305 -16.53 9.50 -8.93
CA SER A 305 -17.30 9.60 -10.17
C SER A 305 -16.62 8.92 -11.34
N VAL A 306 -17.41 8.24 -12.17
CA VAL A 306 -16.94 7.65 -13.45
C VAL A 306 -16.58 8.70 -14.50
N ALA A 307 -16.93 9.97 -14.29
CA ALA A 307 -16.65 11.04 -15.25
C ALA A 307 -15.16 11.43 -15.29
N GLN A 308 -14.44 11.22 -14.19
CA GLN A 308 -13.01 11.52 -14.08
C GLN A 308 -12.34 10.41 -13.28
N LEU A 309 -11.75 9.46 -13.99
CA LEU A 309 -11.02 8.35 -13.37
C LEU A 309 -9.53 8.65 -13.37
N GLY A 310 -8.90 8.71 -12.19
CA GLY A 310 -7.45 8.90 -12.03
C GLY A 310 -6.59 7.83 -12.72
N TRP A 311 -7.18 6.66 -13.01
CA TRP A 311 -6.60 5.53 -13.73
C TRP A 311 -7.05 5.43 -15.20
N ALA A 312 -7.48 6.51 -15.83
CA ALA A 312 -7.98 6.49 -17.22
C ALA A 312 -7.02 5.83 -18.24
N HIS A 313 -5.70 5.96 -18.04
CA HIS A 313 -4.65 5.35 -18.89
C HIS A 313 -4.54 3.81 -18.74
N TRP A 314 -5.20 3.24 -17.75
CA TRP A 314 -5.31 1.79 -17.53
C TRP A 314 -6.63 1.19 -18.02
N LEU A 315 -7.63 2.01 -18.35
CA LEU A 315 -8.93 1.52 -18.80
C LEU A 315 -8.79 0.55 -19.97
N THR A 316 -9.49 -0.58 -19.88
CA THR A 316 -9.47 -1.60 -20.93
C THR A 316 -10.24 -1.12 -22.17
N ASP A 317 -11.36 -0.41 -21.96
CA ASP A 317 -12.12 0.26 -23.01
C ASP A 317 -12.37 1.74 -22.64
N PRO A 318 -11.41 2.64 -22.95
CA PRO A 318 -11.57 4.07 -22.66
C PRO A 318 -12.69 4.74 -23.48
N GLY A 319 -13.22 4.09 -24.52
CA GLY A 319 -14.33 4.61 -25.33
C GLY A 319 -15.71 4.40 -24.71
N HIS A 320 -15.84 3.45 -23.78
CA HIS A 320 -17.12 3.05 -23.18
C HIS A 320 -17.02 2.91 -21.66
N VAL A 321 -16.62 4.01 -20.99
CA VAL A 321 -16.57 4.04 -19.52
C VAL A 321 -17.99 4.05 -18.95
N ARG A 322 -18.28 3.09 -18.07
CA ARG A 322 -19.54 2.99 -17.34
C ARG A 322 -19.30 2.44 -15.93
N ALA A 323 -20.25 2.69 -15.04
CA ALA A 323 -20.32 1.95 -13.79
C ALA A 323 -20.72 0.50 -14.10
N GLU A 324 -19.99 -0.45 -13.53
CA GLU A 324 -20.34 -1.87 -13.59
C GLU A 324 -21.47 -2.14 -12.58
N CYS A 325 -22.66 -2.52 -13.06
CA CYS A 325 -23.86 -2.56 -12.23
C CYS A 325 -23.88 -3.81 -11.34
N ASN A 326 -23.86 -3.58 -10.04
CA ASN A 326 -24.04 -4.59 -9.00
C ASN A 326 -24.91 -4.00 -7.87
N ALA A 327 -25.32 -4.86 -6.98
CA ALA A 327 -25.91 -4.52 -5.71
C ALA A 327 -25.23 -5.30 -4.59
N MET A 328 -25.40 -4.81 -3.37
CA MET A 328 -24.86 -5.43 -2.17
C MET A 328 -25.94 -5.52 -1.10
N PRO A 329 -26.83 -6.54 -1.19
CA PRO A 329 -27.95 -6.71 -0.26
C PRO A 329 -27.55 -6.89 1.20
N LEU A 330 -26.34 -7.40 1.47
CA LEU A 330 -25.85 -7.65 2.83
C LEU A 330 -24.37 -7.26 2.96
N LEU A 331 -24.06 -6.46 3.99
CA LEU A 331 -22.72 -6.27 4.54
C LEU A 331 -22.79 -6.32 6.05
N GLU A 332 -22.22 -7.35 6.65
CA GLU A 332 -22.22 -7.48 8.09
C GLU A 332 -20.86 -7.90 8.61
N TYR A 333 -20.23 -7.00 9.35
CA TYR A 333 -19.03 -7.27 10.13
C TYR A 333 -19.42 -7.90 11.47
N ALA A 334 -19.87 -9.15 11.41
CA ALA A 334 -20.52 -9.84 12.53
C ALA A 334 -19.64 -9.95 13.79
N TRP A 335 -18.33 -10.21 13.64
CA TRP A 335 -17.37 -10.38 14.74
C TRP A 335 -17.91 -11.18 15.93
N THR A 336 -18.59 -12.28 15.66
CA THR A 336 -19.41 -12.99 16.67
C THR A 336 -18.94 -14.41 16.88
N ILE A 337 -18.84 -14.81 18.14
CA ILE A 337 -18.59 -16.20 18.51
C ILE A 337 -19.86 -16.99 18.25
N LEU A 338 -19.73 -18.05 17.44
CA LEU A 338 -20.84 -18.93 17.11
C LEU A 338 -21.18 -19.84 18.30
N ASN A 339 -22.46 -20.19 18.40
CA ASN A 339 -23.01 -21.00 19.46
C ASN A 339 -23.76 -22.21 18.89
N SER A 340 -23.69 -23.38 19.55
CA SER A 340 -24.35 -24.59 19.07
C SER A 340 -25.85 -24.65 19.38
N THR A 341 -26.32 -23.82 20.31
CA THR A 341 -27.73 -23.75 20.75
C THR A 341 -28.54 -22.66 20.04
N ALA A 342 -27.87 -21.63 19.53
CA ALA A 342 -28.49 -20.53 18.81
C ALA A 342 -27.67 -20.20 17.55
N PRO A 343 -28.19 -20.43 16.34
CA PRO A 343 -27.49 -20.05 15.13
C PRO A 343 -27.39 -18.53 15.03
N TRP A 344 -26.31 -18.06 14.41
CA TRP A 344 -26.31 -16.68 13.92
C TRP A 344 -27.21 -16.62 12.69
N SER A 345 -28.11 -15.65 12.64
CA SER A 345 -29.07 -15.50 11.55
C SER A 345 -29.24 -14.03 11.24
N THR A 346 -29.33 -13.71 9.94
CA THR A 346 -29.64 -12.37 9.44
C THR A 346 -30.59 -12.48 8.24
N THR A 347 -31.26 -11.39 7.89
CA THR A 347 -32.09 -11.31 6.69
C THR A 347 -31.57 -10.24 5.75
N PHE A 348 -31.80 -10.43 4.46
CA PHE A 348 -31.54 -9.43 3.43
C PHE A 348 -32.65 -9.47 2.38
N THR A 349 -32.88 -8.35 1.70
CA THR A 349 -33.90 -8.25 0.66
C THR A 349 -33.25 -8.06 -0.70
N THR A 350 -33.74 -8.77 -1.69
CA THR A 350 -33.31 -8.71 -3.08
C THR A 350 -34.47 -8.25 -3.95
N THR A 351 -34.15 -7.69 -5.12
CA THR A 351 -35.16 -7.34 -6.14
C THR A 351 -35.45 -8.50 -7.10
N GLY A 352 -34.68 -9.57 -7.03
CA GLY A 352 -34.75 -10.71 -7.96
C GLY A 352 -34.43 -10.35 -9.41
N THR A 353 -33.70 -9.25 -9.65
CA THR A 353 -33.39 -8.76 -11.00
C THR A 353 -31.98 -9.08 -11.48
N PHE A 354 -31.11 -9.52 -10.59
CA PHE A 354 -29.71 -9.79 -10.90
C PHE A 354 -29.49 -11.28 -11.18
N PRO A 355 -28.89 -11.64 -12.34
CA PRO A 355 -28.71 -13.04 -12.72
C PRO A 355 -27.60 -13.75 -11.93
N HIS A 356 -26.66 -13.01 -11.36
CA HIS A 356 -25.47 -13.55 -10.69
C HIS A 356 -25.41 -13.08 -9.24
N ASN A 357 -24.90 -13.95 -8.37
CA ASN A 357 -24.72 -13.61 -6.96
C ASN A 357 -23.52 -14.31 -6.32
N LEU A 358 -23.04 -13.74 -5.22
CA LEU A 358 -21.92 -14.25 -4.45
C LEU A 358 -22.17 -14.05 -2.95
N LEU A 359 -22.06 -15.12 -2.17
CA LEU A 359 -21.90 -15.05 -0.73
C LEU A 359 -20.42 -15.08 -0.39
N ARG A 360 -19.93 -14.00 0.21
CA ARG A 360 -18.58 -13.90 0.77
C ARG A 360 -18.65 -13.85 2.28
N PHE A 361 -17.82 -14.62 2.96
CA PHE A 361 -17.75 -14.60 4.42
C PHE A 361 -16.36 -15.00 4.90
N SER A 362 -16.03 -14.68 6.14
CA SER A 362 -14.82 -15.21 6.77
C SER A 362 -15.09 -15.82 8.13
N LEU A 363 -14.36 -16.91 8.39
CA LEU A 363 -14.47 -17.71 9.60
C LEU A 363 -13.10 -17.85 10.24
N SER A 364 -13.06 -17.94 11.56
CA SER A 364 -11.92 -18.47 12.32
C SER A 364 -12.38 -19.53 13.31
N GLY A 365 -11.49 -20.43 13.72
CA GLY A 365 -11.83 -21.50 14.66
C GLY A 365 -12.78 -22.58 14.12
N VAL A 366 -12.94 -22.71 12.80
CA VAL A 366 -13.81 -23.72 12.15
C VAL A 366 -12.98 -24.63 11.22
N PRO A 367 -12.16 -25.54 11.78
CA PRO A 367 -11.20 -26.34 10.98
C PRO A 367 -11.83 -27.46 10.16
N ARG A 368 -13.09 -27.86 10.44
CA ARG A 368 -13.73 -29.02 9.78
C ARG A 368 -15.07 -28.62 9.18
N VAL A 369 -15.41 -29.20 8.03
CA VAL A 369 -16.71 -29.00 7.38
C VAL A 369 -17.89 -29.42 8.26
N THR A 370 -17.69 -30.40 9.16
CA THR A 370 -18.73 -30.85 10.09
C THR A 370 -18.92 -29.96 11.31
N ASP A 371 -18.13 -28.89 11.46
CA ASP A 371 -18.24 -27.96 12.59
C ASP A 371 -19.32 -26.89 12.35
N LEU A 372 -19.71 -26.64 11.09
CA LEU A 372 -20.61 -25.55 10.71
C LEU A 372 -21.51 -25.94 9.53
N ILE A 373 -22.80 -25.63 9.62
CA ILE A 373 -23.75 -25.64 8.51
C ILE A 373 -24.11 -24.20 8.16
N ILE A 374 -24.03 -23.86 6.87
CA ILE A 374 -24.50 -22.58 6.34
C ILE A 374 -25.83 -22.83 5.64
N ARG A 375 -26.86 -22.03 5.91
CA ARG A 375 -28.18 -22.17 5.27
C ARG A 375 -28.65 -20.88 4.63
N LEU A 376 -29.22 -21.00 3.45
CA LEU A 376 -30.00 -19.96 2.79
C LEU A 376 -31.44 -20.47 2.66
N ASP A 377 -32.40 -19.74 3.22
CA ASP A 377 -33.83 -20.08 3.21
C ASP A 377 -34.12 -21.52 3.68
N GLY A 378 -33.36 -21.95 4.69
CA GLY A 378 -33.44 -23.30 5.26
C GLY A 378 -32.70 -24.38 4.46
N HIS A 379 -32.17 -24.09 3.27
CA HIS A 379 -31.39 -25.01 2.45
C HIS A 379 -29.90 -24.90 2.77
N SER A 380 -29.22 -26.04 2.93
CA SER A 380 -27.79 -26.05 3.25
C SER A 380 -26.94 -25.71 2.03
N LEU A 381 -26.03 -24.75 2.17
CA LEU A 381 -25.06 -24.37 1.14
C LEU A 381 -23.81 -25.25 1.21
N PRO A 382 -23.24 -25.66 0.06
CA PRO A 382 -22.00 -26.41 0.03
C PRO A 382 -20.82 -25.48 0.34
N TRP A 383 -20.03 -25.82 1.36
CA TRP A 383 -18.78 -25.12 1.67
C TRP A 383 -17.72 -26.12 2.14
N LEU A 384 -16.45 -25.75 2.02
CA LEU A 384 -15.32 -26.56 2.50
C LEU A 384 -14.33 -25.65 3.22
N PRO A 385 -13.80 -26.05 4.39
CA PRO A 385 -12.73 -25.31 5.04
C PRO A 385 -11.47 -25.34 4.17
N LYS A 386 -10.75 -24.21 4.16
CA LYS A 386 -9.47 -24.11 3.46
C LYS A 386 -8.50 -25.17 4.02
N PRO A 387 -7.88 -26.01 3.17
CA PRO A 387 -6.88 -26.95 3.65
C PRO A 387 -5.76 -26.23 4.40
N ASP A 388 -5.33 -26.84 5.50
CA ASP A 388 -4.23 -26.42 6.37
C ASP A 388 -4.44 -25.11 7.16
N ILE A 389 -5.61 -24.46 7.07
CA ILE A 389 -5.88 -23.23 7.85
C ILE A 389 -5.96 -23.47 9.36
N GLY A 390 -6.48 -24.63 9.76
CA GLY A 390 -6.70 -24.96 11.16
C GLY A 390 -7.63 -23.96 11.85
N MET A 391 -7.15 -23.34 12.93
CA MET A 391 -7.92 -22.39 13.73
C MET A 391 -7.82 -20.93 13.23
N ASP A 392 -6.98 -20.67 12.23
CA ASP A 392 -6.77 -19.33 11.73
C ASP A 392 -7.96 -18.82 10.88
N ARG A 393 -7.98 -17.53 10.56
CA ARG A 393 -9.04 -16.90 9.77
C ARG A 393 -8.88 -17.19 8.27
N TRP A 394 -9.98 -17.42 7.57
CA TRP A 394 -9.99 -17.49 6.11
C TRP A 394 -11.26 -16.90 5.51
N PHE A 395 -11.16 -16.42 4.26
CA PHE A 395 -12.23 -15.82 3.47
C PHE A 395 -12.73 -16.81 2.42
N TYR A 396 -14.04 -16.97 2.33
CA TYR A 396 -14.73 -17.95 1.50
C TYR A 396 -15.71 -17.25 0.58
N ASP A 397 -15.75 -17.73 -0.65
CA ASP A 397 -16.61 -17.26 -1.72
C ASP A 397 -17.46 -18.41 -2.22
N LEU A 398 -18.79 -18.27 -2.15
CA LEU A 398 -19.77 -19.20 -2.70
C LEU A 398 -20.58 -18.48 -3.76
N ALA A 399 -20.30 -18.78 -5.03
CA ALA A 399 -21.02 -18.20 -6.16
C ALA A 399 -22.35 -18.90 -6.41
N GLU A 400 -23.31 -18.16 -6.97
CA GLU A 400 -24.61 -18.65 -7.43
C GLU A 400 -25.44 -19.37 -6.36
N ILE A 401 -25.39 -18.84 -5.13
CA ILE A 401 -26.17 -19.34 -3.99
C ILE A 401 -27.68 -19.14 -4.17
N GLY A 402 -28.10 -18.14 -4.95
CA GLY A 402 -29.51 -17.90 -5.32
C GLY A 402 -30.06 -18.91 -6.34
N GLY A 403 -29.19 -19.69 -6.99
CA GLY A 403 -29.56 -20.61 -8.07
C GLY A 403 -29.28 -20.03 -9.46
N PRO A 404 -29.68 -20.75 -10.53
CA PRO A 404 -29.28 -20.44 -11.92
C PRO A 404 -29.86 -19.14 -12.49
N ASP A 405 -30.94 -18.62 -11.89
CA ASP A 405 -31.65 -17.41 -12.34
C ASP A 405 -31.43 -16.23 -11.37
N GLY A 406 -30.52 -16.36 -10.40
CA GLY A 406 -30.36 -15.40 -9.31
C GLY A 406 -31.33 -15.64 -8.15
N PHE A 407 -31.40 -14.70 -7.21
CA PHE A 407 -32.36 -14.77 -6.09
C PHE A 407 -33.79 -14.53 -6.58
N GLU A 408 -34.78 -15.12 -5.90
CA GLU A 408 -36.17 -14.71 -6.06
C GLU A 408 -36.39 -13.31 -5.45
N GLU A 409 -37.35 -12.53 -5.93
CA GLU A 409 -37.69 -11.23 -5.31
C GLU A 409 -38.25 -11.46 -3.90
N GLY A 410 -37.63 -10.82 -2.90
CA GLY A 410 -38.17 -10.85 -1.54
C GLY A 410 -37.10 -10.84 -0.45
N GLU A 411 -37.55 -11.21 0.75
CA GLU A 411 -36.68 -11.36 1.92
C GLU A 411 -36.13 -12.79 1.97
N HIS A 412 -34.81 -12.91 2.14
CA HIS A 412 -34.08 -14.15 2.31
C HIS A 412 -33.48 -14.22 3.71
N THR A 413 -33.34 -15.45 4.24
CA THR A 413 -32.72 -15.71 5.55
C THR A 413 -31.42 -16.47 5.37
N LEU A 414 -30.34 -15.94 5.95
CA LEU A 414 -29.03 -16.58 5.99
C LEU A 414 -28.69 -16.99 7.42
N GLU A 415 -28.28 -18.24 7.62
CA GLU A 415 -27.93 -18.80 8.92
C GLU A 415 -26.55 -19.45 8.92
N PHE A 416 -25.79 -19.22 9.99
CA PHE A 416 -24.55 -19.91 10.32
C PHE A 416 -24.75 -20.71 11.61
N VAL A 417 -24.80 -22.03 11.47
CA VAL A 417 -25.17 -22.97 12.54
C VAL A 417 -23.96 -23.77 12.97
N LEU A 418 -23.42 -23.48 14.16
CA LEU A 418 -22.35 -24.29 14.74
C LEU A 418 -22.89 -25.66 15.13
N THR A 419 -22.32 -26.73 14.58
CA THR A 419 -22.79 -28.10 14.83
C THR A 419 -21.91 -28.87 15.79
N PHE A 420 -20.67 -28.43 16.04
CA PHE A 420 -19.76 -29.09 16.96
C PHE A 420 -19.53 -28.25 18.24
N VAL A 421 -20.07 -28.74 19.36
CA VAL A 421 -20.01 -28.07 20.67
C VAL A 421 -18.59 -27.78 21.16
N GLY A 422 -17.61 -28.61 20.80
CA GLY A 422 -16.22 -28.40 21.25
C GLY A 422 -15.53 -27.17 20.62
N GLN A 423 -16.18 -26.52 19.65
CA GLN A 423 -15.71 -25.29 19.00
C GLN A 423 -16.37 -24.03 19.58
N GLU A 424 -17.28 -24.17 20.56
CA GLU A 424 -17.87 -23.02 21.25
C GLU A 424 -16.78 -22.21 21.98
N GLY A 425 -16.85 -20.88 21.86
CA GLY A 425 -15.85 -19.98 22.41
C GLY A 425 -14.67 -19.69 21.48
N GLU A 426 -14.48 -20.50 20.43
CA GLU A 426 -13.36 -20.37 19.48
C GLU A 426 -13.86 -20.11 18.04
N ALA A 427 -14.93 -20.79 17.62
CA ALA A 427 -15.51 -20.61 16.30
C ALA A 427 -16.14 -19.24 16.18
N GLN A 428 -15.65 -18.44 15.24
CA GLN A 428 -16.07 -17.06 15.04
C GLN A 428 -16.48 -16.82 13.59
N LEU A 429 -17.62 -16.16 13.43
CA LEU A 429 -18.04 -15.55 12.17
C LEU A 429 -17.55 -14.09 12.17
N CYS A 430 -16.68 -13.78 11.22
CA CYS A 430 -15.97 -12.50 11.20
C CYS A 430 -16.70 -11.45 10.35
N ASN A 431 -17.04 -11.80 9.10
CA ASN A 431 -17.87 -10.99 8.22
C ASN A 431 -18.75 -11.87 7.32
N VAL A 432 -19.84 -11.29 6.81
CA VAL A 432 -20.76 -11.87 5.84
C VAL A 432 -21.21 -10.80 4.87
N GLU A 433 -21.17 -11.13 3.58
CA GLU A 433 -21.43 -10.23 2.47
C GLU A 433 -22.22 -10.98 1.41
N VAL A 434 -23.27 -10.35 0.87
CA VAL A 434 -23.99 -10.85 -0.30
C VAL A 434 -23.87 -9.80 -1.39
N PHE A 435 -23.39 -10.23 -2.54
CA PHE A 435 -23.29 -9.44 -3.75
C PHE A 435 -24.26 -9.99 -4.80
N GLU A 436 -24.83 -9.08 -5.58
CA GLU A 436 -25.61 -9.38 -6.78
C GLU A 436 -24.97 -8.63 -7.96
N TYR A 437 -24.73 -9.31 -9.08
CA TYR A 437 -24.06 -8.72 -10.25
C TYR A 437 -24.99 -8.71 -11.45
N GLY A 438 -24.91 -7.64 -12.25
CA GLY A 438 -25.63 -7.52 -13.52
C GLY A 438 -25.23 -8.62 -14.51
N SER A 439 -25.97 -8.70 -15.62
CA SER A 439 -25.60 -9.56 -16.75
C SER A 439 -24.23 -9.21 -17.31
N GLU A 440 -23.68 -10.01 -18.21
CA GLU A 440 -22.37 -9.77 -18.84
C GLU A 440 -22.31 -8.44 -19.64
N GLU A 441 -23.48 -7.92 -20.05
CA GLU A 441 -23.59 -6.59 -20.68
C GLU A 441 -23.56 -5.44 -19.66
N GLU A 442 -23.89 -5.72 -18.39
CA GLU A 442 -24.06 -4.76 -17.30
C GLU A 442 -22.94 -4.86 -16.24
N PHE A 443 -22.23 -5.99 -16.12
CA PHE A 443 -21.16 -6.21 -15.17
C PHE A 443 -20.04 -7.07 -15.76
N ASN A 444 -18.87 -6.48 -15.97
CA ASN A 444 -17.73 -7.20 -16.55
C ASN A 444 -16.95 -7.98 -15.48
N THR A 445 -16.96 -9.30 -15.55
CA THR A 445 -16.21 -10.20 -14.66
C THR A 445 -14.89 -10.69 -15.26
N SER A 446 -14.54 -10.24 -16.46
CA SER A 446 -13.34 -10.72 -17.18
C SER A 446 -12.08 -10.42 -16.40
N ALA A 447 -11.24 -11.44 -16.20
CA ALA A 447 -9.96 -11.27 -15.53
C ALA A 447 -9.10 -10.22 -16.24
N GLY A 448 -8.57 -9.26 -15.46
CA GLY A 448 -7.73 -8.18 -15.97
C GLY A 448 -8.48 -7.02 -16.63
N PHE A 449 -9.83 -7.05 -16.67
CA PHE A 449 -10.59 -5.88 -17.08
C PHE A 449 -10.44 -4.76 -16.05
N ILE A 450 -10.12 -3.57 -16.54
CA ILE A 450 -10.00 -2.35 -15.74
C ILE A 450 -11.09 -1.38 -16.22
N GLY A 451 -12.00 -1.07 -15.29
CA GLY A 451 -13.18 -0.25 -15.51
C GLY A 451 -13.47 0.64 -14.31
N ALA A 452 -14.76 0.76 -13.96
CA ALA A 452 -15.21 1.46 -12.77
C ALA A 452 -16.25 0.62 -12.03
N TYR A 453 -15.78 -0.08 -11.00
CA TYR A 453 -16.61 -0.93 -10.16
C TYR A 453 -17.02 -0.15 -8.92
N PRO A 454 -18.31 -0.05 -8.59
CA PRO A 454 -18.73 0.72 -7.44
C PRO A 454 -18.25 0.06 -6.14
N THR A 455 -18.04 0.93 -5.15
CA THR A 455 -17.65 0.65 -3.77
C THR A 455 -18.65 1.36 -2.88
N TYR A 456 -19.07 0.71 -1.81
CA TYR A 456 -20.10 1.23 -0.93
C TYR A 456 -19.50 1.61 0.43
N SER A 457 -19.54 2.88 0.81
CA SER A 457 -18.90 3.32 2.06
C SER A 457 -19.84 3.17 3.24
N ASP A 458 -19.28 2.66 4.33
CA ASP A 458 -19.92 2.56 5.62
C ASP A 458 -20.09 3.94 6.31
N GLU A 459 -19.94 5.07 5.61
CA GLU A 459 -20.08 6.41 6.19
C GLU A 459 -21.56 6.87 6.24
N PRO A 460 -22.26 6.57 7.34
CA PRO A 460 -23.02 7.58 8.08
C PRO A 460 -22.26 7.99 9.35
N PRO A 461 -22.54 9.17 9.95
CA PRO A 461 -21.87 9.59 11.18
C PRO A 461 -22.26 8.62 12.29
N TYR A 462 -21.35 7.70 12.67
CA TYR A 462 -21.39 6.84 13.86
C TYR A 462 -22.79 6.62 14.47
N ASP A 463 -23.49 5.56 14.08
CA ASP A 463 -24.67 5.11 14.83
C ASP A 463 -24.50 3.65 15.29
N TYR A 464 -24.50 3.47 16.62
CA TYR A 464 -24.53 2.18 17.32
C TYR A 464 -25.97 1.65 17.52
N THR A 465 -26.95 2.21 16.82
CA THR A 465 -28.31 1.67 16.81
C THR A 465 -28.42 0.64 15.70
N GLY A 466 -28.82 -0.59 16.02
CA GLY A 466 -28.91 -1.72 15.09
C GLY A 466 -30.01 -1.58 14.02
N ALA A 467 -29.99 -0.48 13.26
CA ALA A 467 -30.82 -0.24 12.09
C ALA A 467 -30.08 -0.67 10.80
N PRO A 468 -30.81 -1.05 9.73
CA PRO A 468 -30.21 -1.40 8.44
C PRO A 468 -29.39 -0.23 7.89
N LYS A 469 -28.14 -0.50 7.48
CA LYS A 469 -27.24 0.49 6.92
C LYS A 469 -27.67 0.87 5.51
N HIS A 470 -27.88 2.17 5.25
CA HIS A 470 -27.99 2.71 3.90
C HIS A 470 -26.64 3.32 3.49
N TRP A 471 -26.09 2.86 2.36
CA TRP A 471 -24.83 3.34 1.79
C TRP A 471 -24.99 4.77 1.25
N ASN A 472 -24.42 5.76 1.93
CA ASN A 472 -24.63 7.17 1.58
C ASN A 472 -23.70 7.68 0.48
N VAL A 473 -22.55 7.03 0.29
CA VAL A 473 -21.55 7.45 -0.70
C VAL A 473 -21.12 6.25 -1.52
N THR A 474 -21.25 6.38 -2.84
CA THR A 474 -20.67 5.45 -3.81
C THR A 474 -19.40 6.08 -4.39
N SER A 475 -18.30 5.36 -4.29
CA SER A 475 -17.09 5.60 -5.06
C SER A 475 -16.85 4.46 -6.04
N TYR A 476 -15.81 4.53 -6.84
CA TYR A 476 -15.44 3.52 -7.82
C TYR A 476 -14.01 3.05 -7.57
N ARG A 477 -13.75 1.78 -7.88
CA ARG A 477 -12.43 1.14 -7.89
C ARG A 477 -12.12 0.60 -9.30
N PRO A 478 -10.83 0.37 -9.65
CA PRO A 478 -10.45 -0.01 -11.01
C PRO A 478 -10.81 -1.44 -11.40
N THR A 479 -10.88 -2.38 -10.45
CA THR A 479 -11.11 -3.81 -10.75
C THR A 479 -12.17 -4.43 -9.86
N ASN A 480 -12.85 -5.49 -10.34
CA ASN A 480 -13.78 -6.23 -9.48
C ASN A 480 -13.04 -7.08 -8.45
N GLU A 481 -12.19 -8.02 -8.86
CA GLU A 481 -11.52 -8.96 -7.94
C GLU A 481 -10.01 -9.06 -8.24
N GLY A 482 -9.49 -8.11 -9.02
CA GLY A 482 -8.12 -8.13 -9.55
C GLY A 482 -7.07 -7.49 -8.64
N CYS A 483 -7.44 -7.10 -7.42
CA CYS A 483 -6.56 -6.40 -6.49
C CYS A 483 -6.60 -7.02 -5.08
N LEU A 484 -5.42 -7.22 -4.49
CA LEU A 484 -5.29 -7.66 -3.11
C LEU A 484 -5.82 -6.64 -2.08
N MET A 485 -5.99 -5.37 -2.47
CA MET A 485 -6.66 -4.35 -1.64
C MET A 485 -8.16 -4.61 -1.50
N ARG A 486 -8.72 -5.51 -2.32
CA ARG A 486 -10.08 -6.03 -2.19
C ARG A 486 -10.10 -7.47 -1.70
N GLN A 487 -9.33 -8.33 -2.36
CA GLN A 487 -9.23 -9.75 -2.00
C GLN A 487 -7.87 -10.05 -1.40
N VAL A 488 -7.75 -9.97 -0.08
CA VAL A 488 -6.50 -10.27 0.63
C VAL A 488 -5.99 -11.70 0.36
N THR A 489 -6.86 -12.62 -0.06
CA THR A 489 -6.48 -13.99 -0.47
C THR A 489 -5.74 -14.07 -1.81
N THR A 490 -5.64 -12.96 -2.53
CA THR A 490 -4.87 -12.87 -3.79
C THR A 490 -3.51 -12.23 -3.55
N PRO A 491 -2.44 -12.65 -4.27
CA PRO A 491 -1.10 -12.12 -4.03
C PRO A 491 -0.75 -10.84 -4.81
N ASN A 492 -1.68 -10.30 -5.61
CA ASN A 492 -1.37 -9.32 -6.66
C ASN A 492 -2.12 -8.00 -6.46
N PHE A 493 -1.43 -6.88 -6.66
CA PHE A 493 -2.08 -5.59 -6.85
C PHE A 493 -2.71 -5.52 -8.24
N CYS A 494 -3.80 -4.78 -8.40
CA CYS A 494 -4.25 -4.38 -9.73
C CYS A 494 -3.19 -3.48 -10.39
N SER A 495 -3.25 -3.31 -11.71
CA SER A 495 -2.26 -2.52 -12.45
C SER A 495 -2.12 -1.08 -11.94
N VAL A 496 -3.21 -0.49 -11.44
CA VAL A 496 -3.22 0.87 -10.89
C VAL A 496 -2.40 0.95 -9.60
N CYS A 497 -2.68 0.07 -8.64
CA CYS A 497 -1.92 -0.02 -7.38
C CYS A 497 -0.47 -0.44 -7.63
N LYS A 498 -0.23 -1.33 -8.61
CA LYS A 498 1.12 -1.77 -8.99
C LYS A 498 1.96 -0.63 -9.58
N GLU A 499 1.37 0.19 -10.45
CA GLU A 499 2.05 1.37 -10.99
C GLU A 499 2.42 2.38 -9.90
N GLU A 500 1.49 2.65 -8.97
CA GLU A 500 1.78 3.57 -7.86
C GLU A 500 2.84 3.00 -6.90
N LEU A 501 2.88 1.67 -6.69
CA LEU A 501 3.99 1.03 -5.98
C LEU A 501 5.34 1.31 -6.65
N TRP A 502 5.42 1.16 -7.98
CA TRP A 502 6.62 1.54 -8.74
C TRP A 502 6.98 3.01 -8.53
N MET A 503 6.02 3.92 -8.68
CA MET A 503 6.26 5.36 -8.56
C MET A 503 6.77 5.73 -7.16
N ARG A 504 6.19 5.15 -6.11
CA ARG A 504 6.59 5.40 -4.72
C ARG A 504 7.99 4.88 -4.43
N LEU A 505 8.34 3.69 -4.91
CA LEU A 505 9.68 3.12 -4.72
C LEU A 505 10.74 3.85 -5.56
N LEU A 506 10.48 4.11 -6.84
CA LEU A 506 11.41 4.82 -7.73
C LEU A 506 11.63 6.27 -7.30
N SER A 507 10.66 6.93 -6.66
CA SER A 507 10.86 8.26 -6.08
C SER A 507 11.95 8.32 -5.00
N ARG A 508 12.42 7.16 -4.51
CA ARG A 508 13.43 7.01 -3.45
C ARG A 508 14.68 6.25 -3.91
N VAL A 509 14.74 5.81 -5.16
CA VAL A 509 15.80 4.96 -5.70
C VAL A 509 16.25 5.50 -7.05
N ASP A 510 17.54 5.75 -7.16
CA ASP A 510 18.19 6.09 -8.41
C ASP A 510 18.55 4.81 -9.19
N LEU A 511 18.24 4.74 -10.48
CA LEU A 511 18.52 3.57 -11.32
C LEU A 511 20.03 3.31 -11.48
N ILE A 512 20.87 4.33 -11.26
CA ILE A 512 22.32 4.24 -11.32
C ILE A 512 22.91 4.25 -9.90
N ASP A 513 23.22 3.06 -9.39
CA ASP A 513 23.86 2.87 -8.09
C ASP A 513 25.22 3.57 -8.04
N LYS A 514 26.03 3.39 -9.08
CA LYS A 514 27.39 3.95 -9.09
C LYS A 514 27.96 4.03 -10.50
N VAL A 515 28.79 5.05 -10.71
CA VAL A 515 29.70 5.14 -11.85
C VAL A 515 31.13 5.11 -11.33
N THR A 516 31.94 4.19 -11.85
CA THR A 516 33.36 4.08 -11.53
C THR A 516 34.19 4.33 -12.78
N VAL A 517 35.14 5.26 -12.69
CA VAL A 517 36.14 5.48 -13.73
C VAL A 517 37.47 4.97 -13.24
N SER A 518 38.02 3.97 -13.93
CA SER A 518 39.29 3.33 -13.57
C SER A 518 40.28 3.35 -14.73
N CYS A 519 41.57 3.21 -14.40
CA CYS A 519 42.65 3.22 -15.37
C CYS A 519 43.44 1.91 -15.26
N SER A 520 43.75 1.30 -16.40
CA SER A 520 44.63 0.13 -16.45
C SER A 520 46.10 0.53 -16.66
N ALA A 521 47.03 -0.37 -16.34
CA ALA A 521 48.46 -0.20 -16.58
C ALA A 521 48.83 -0.05 -18.07
N ARG A 522 47.88 -0.26 -19.01
CA ARG A 522 48.08 -0.17 -20.46
C ARG A 522 47.61 1.16 -21.06
N LEU A 523 47.37 2.19 -20.25
CA LEU A 523 46.79 3.48 -20.69
C LEU A 523 45.39 3.32 -21.33
N THR A 524 44.63 2.31 -20.88
CA THR A 524 43.20 2.21 -21.17
C THR A 524 42.41 2.71 -19.97
N ARG A 525 41.27 3.37 -20.26
CA ARG A 525 40.32 3.83 -19.26
C ARG A 525 39.05 3.02 -19.38
N THR A 526 38.53 2.59 -18.25
CA THR A 526 37.26 1.87 -18.15
C THR A 526 36.27 2.70 -17.36
N ILE A 527 35.10 2.94 -17.95
CA ILE A 527 33.93 3.51 -17.27
C ILE A 527 32.99 2.34 -17.00
N SER A 528 32.77 2.00 -15.73
CA SER A 528 31.87 0.93 -15.31
C SER A 528 30.66 1.52 -14.58
N LEU A 529 29.49 0.98 -14.88
CA LEU A 529 28.18 1.39 -14.40
C LEU A 529 27.59 0.26 -13.56
N GLU A 530 27.33 0.52 -12.29
CA GLU A 530 26.56 -0.35 -11.41
C GLU A 530 25.12 0.16 -11.40
N LEU A 531 24.18 -0.72 -11.76
CA LEU A 531 22.75 -0.42 -11.87
C LEU A 531 21.96 -1.19 -10.83
N VAL A 532 20.80 -0.64 -10.49
CA VAL A 532 19.78 -1.35 -9.72
C VAL A 532 19.42 -2.67 -10.43
N PRO A 533 19.27 -3.80 -9.73
CA PRO A 533 19.03 -5.11 -10.35
C PRO A 533 17.58 -5.27 -10.82
N LEU A 534 17.19 -4.45 -11.79
CA LEU A 534 15.89 -4.47 -12.45
C LEU A 534 16.00 -4.99 -13.88
N ARG A 535 14.90 -5.57 -14.38
CA ARG A 535 14.74 -5.90 -15.79
C ARG A 535 14.24 -4.68 -16.56
N GLY A 536 14.55 -4.62 -17.85
CA GLY A 536 14.07 -3.55 -18.73
C GLY A 536 14.82 -2.22 -18.60
N LEU A 537 16.06 -2.23 -18.08
CA LEU A 537 16.92 -1.05 -18.10
C LEU A 537 17.59 -0.90 -19.47
N GLU A 538 17.37 0.25 -20.11
CA GLU A 538 17.99 0.67 -21.37
C GLU A 538 19.05 1.73 -21.06
N ILE A 539 20.25 1.60 -21.65
CA ILE A 539 21.40 2.47 -21.38
C ILE A 539 21.78 3.23 -22.64
N ARG A 540 21.81 4.56 -22.55
CA ARG A 540 22.22 5.48 -23.62
C ARG A 540 23.47 6.24 -23.19
N TRP A 541 24.45 6.30 -24.08
CA TRP A 541 25.72 7.02 -23.87
C TRP A 541 25.83 8.20 -24.81
N GLU A 542 26.21 9.34 -24.27
CA GLU A 542 26.53 10.56 -25.03
C GLU A 542 27.90 11.07 -24.63
N LYS A 543 28.65 11.59 -25.62
CA LYS A 543 29.95 12.21 -25.45
C LYS A 543 29.92 13.60 -26.05
N ASP A 544 30.24 14.60 -25.24
CA ASP A 544 30.24 16.01 -25.61
C ASP A 544 28.91 16.51 -26.22
N GLY A 545 27.81 15.86 -25.84
CA GLY A 545 26.44 16.12 -26.33
C GLY A 545 26.05 15.30 -27.56
N ASP A 546 26.96 14.50 -28.11
CA ASP A 546 26.70 13.63 -29.25
C ASP A 546 26.41 12.20 -28.80
N TYR A 547 25.36 11.60 -29.35
CA TYR A 547 25.00 10.20 -29.11
C TYR A 547 26.07 9.24 -29.63
N VAL A 548 26.44 8.24 -28.81
CA VAL A 548 27.43 7.21 -29.15
C VAL A 548 26.72 5.84 -29.27
N PRO A 549 26.17 5.48 -30.45
CA PRO A 549 25.36 4.27 -30.62
C PRO A 549 26.14 2.97 -30.39
N GLU A 550 27.45 2.96 -30.59
CA GLU A 550 28.27 1.76 -30.41
C GLU A 550 28.37 1.31 -28.94
N LEU A 551 28.00 2.20 -28.00
CA LEU A 551 28.05 1.94 -26.57
C LEU A 551 26.68 1.63 -25.96
N GLU A 552 25.62 1.64 -26.77
CA GLU A 552 24.24 1.42 -26.32
C GLU A 552 24.10 0.09 -25.57
N GLY A 553 23.44 0.13 -24.41
CA GLY A 553 23.21 -1.03 -23.55
C GLY A 553 24.45 -1.54 -22.79
N LEU A 554 25.65 -0.96 -22.99
CA LEU A 554 26.85 -1.39 -22.28
C LEU A 554 26.89 -0.79 -20.86
N THR A 555 27.14 -1.65 -19.88
CA THR A 555 27.42 -1.25 -18.48
C THR A 555 28.91 -1.03 -18.23
N GLU A 556 29.78 -1.45 -19.14
CA GLU A 556 31.20 -1.24 -19.06
C GLU A 556 31.75 -0.84 -20.42
N VAL A 557 32.48 0.28 -20.45
CA VAL A 557 33.11 0.79 -21.66
C VAL A 557 34.60 0.96 -21.42
N GLU A 558 35.41 0.19 -22.15
CA GLU A 558 36.86 0.35 -22.19
C GLU A 558 37.27 1.09 -23.47
N MET A 559 38.13 2.09 -23.32
CA MET A 559 38.66 2.87 -24.43
C MET A 559 40.09 3.32 -24.13
N TRP A 560 40.79 3.84 -25.15
CA TRP A 560 42.07 4.47 -24.91
C TRP A 560 41.92 5.72 -24.04
N ASP A 561 42.89 5.98 -23.16
CA ASP A 561 42.86 7.13 -22.25
C ASP A 561 42.60 8.46 -22.98
N TRP A 562 43.19 8.64 -24.17
CA TRP A 562 43.01 9.86 -24.97
C TRP A 562 41.61 9.97 -25.62
N ASP A 563 40.98 8.84 -25.97
CA ASP A 563 39.60 8.80 -26.50
C ASP A 563 38.57 9.14 -25.42
N SER A 564 38.92 8.94 -24.15
CA SER A 564 37.99 9.16 -23.04
C SER A 564 37.82 10.62 -22.63
N PHE A 565 38.63 11.54 -23.13
CA PHE A 565 38.50 12.95 -22.76
C PHE A 565 37.23 13.57 -23.31
N GLY A 566 36.56 14.37 -22.49
CA GLY A 566 35.28 15.00 -22.81
C GLY A 566 34.30 14.95 -21.65
N THR A 567 33.10 15.46 -21.92
CA THR A 567 31.93 15.28 -21.06
C THR A 567 31.21 14.02 -21.49
N TRP A 568 31.01 13.10 -20.57
CA TRP A 568 30.18 11.92 -20.79
C TRP A 568 28.87 12.07 -20.04
N GLU A 569 27.79 11.71 -20.69
CA GLU A 569 26.47 11.59 -20.09
C GLU A 569 25.93 10.19 -20.34
N ILE A 570 25.51 9.54 -19.27
CA ILE A 570 24.90 8.20 -19.29
C ILE A 570 23.46 8.38 -18.84
N THR A 571 22.51 8.01 -19.69
CA THR A 571 21.09 8.02 -19.36
C THR A 571 20.58 6.59 -19.33
N VAL A 572 19.99 6.20 -18.20
CA VAL A 572 19.38 4.89 -17.97
C VAL A 572 17.88 5.07 -17.88
N THR A 573 17.13 4.33 -18.68
CA THR A 573 15.67 4.38 -18.71
C THR A 573 15.10 3.01 -18.37
N LEU A 574 14.17 2.95 -17.43
CA LEU A 574 13.39 1.76 -17.12
C LEU A 574 12.19 1.65 -18.06
N LYS A 575 12.08 0.54 -18.78
CA LYS A 575 10.92 0.16 -19.59
C LYS A 575 10.23 -1.05 -18.95
N THR A 576 9.00 -0.85 -18.48
CA THR A 576 8.15 -1.92 -17.96
C THR A 576 6.69 -1.67 -18.36
N PRO A 577 5.92 -2.71 -18.72
CA PRO A 577 4.50 -2.56 -19.01
C PRO A 577 3.67 -2.18 -17.77
N GLU A 578 4.24 -2.28 -16.56
CA GLU A 578 3.62 -1.94 -15.28
C GLU A 578 3.65 -0.43 -14.97
N ILE A 579 4.33 0.36 -15.81
CA ILE A 579 4.35 1.83 -15.76
C ILE A 579 3.91 2.36 -17.12
N ARG A 580 2.72 2.95 -17.17
CA ARG A 580 2.15 3.64 -18.33
C ARG A 580 2.19 5.16 -18.18
N ARG A 581 2.24 5.66 -16.95
CA ARG A 581 2.29 7.10 -16.63
C ARG A 581 3.38 7.39 -15.59
N ASP A 582 4.39 8.16 -15.99
CA ASP A 582 5.45 8.68 -15.12
C ASP A 582 5.58 10.19 -15.32
N GLU A 583 4.82 10.95 -14.53
CA GLU A 583 4.76 12.42 -14.64
C GLU A 583 6.01 13.10 -14.08
N HIS A 584 6.81 12.38 -13.28
CA HIS A 584 7.95 12.94 -12.54
C HIS A 584 9.31 12.52 -13.11
N GLY A 585 9.31 11.62 -14.10
CA GLY A 585 10.52 11.10 -14.74
C GLY A 585 11.32 10.15 -13.84
N PHE A 586 10.68 9.49 -12.87
CA PHE A 586 11.37 8.57 -11.94
C PHE A 586 11.90 7.30 -12.63
N SER A 587 11.37 6.96 -13.80
CA SER A 587 11.85 5.87 -14.64
C SER A 587 13.13 6.20 -15.42
N VAL A 588 13.71 7.40 -15.25
CA VAL A 588 14.91 7.84 -15.96
C VAL A 588 15.95 8.35 -14.95
N ALA A 589 17.20 7.90 -15.09
CA ALA A 589 18.34 8.42 -14.33
C ALA A 589 19.46 8.84 -15.27
N THR A 590 20.08 9.98 -14.99
CA THR A 590 21.20 10.51 -15.78
C THR A 590 22.43 10.74 -14.90
N ARG A 591 23.61 10.41 -15.44
CA ARG A 591 24.91 10.67 -14.81
C ARG A 591 25.82 11.36 -15.78
N ARG A 592 26.25 12.57 -15.39
CA ARG A 592 27.23 13.35 -16.12
C ARG A 592 28.59 13.26 -15.44
N MET A 593 29.64 13.02 -16.21
CA MET A 593 31.03 13.05 -15.75
C MET A 593 31.91 13.81 -16.74
N VAL A 594 32.97 14.42 -16.23
CA VAL A 594 33.95 15.14 -17.07
C VAL A 594 35.32 14.52 -16.89
N ILE A 595 35.89 14.05 -17.98
CA ILE A 595 37.20 13.43 -18.02
C ILE A 595 38.16 14.40 -18.70
N SER A 596 39.08 14.97 -17.91
CA SER A 596 39.99 16.03 -18.36
C SER A 596 41.46 15.77 -18.04
N ARG A 597 41.77 14.64 -17.39
CA ARG A 597 43.14 14.28 -16.97
C ARG A 597 43.52 12.90 -17.49
N PRO A 598 44.77 12.72 -17.94
CA PRO A 598 45.25 11.40 -18.36
C PRO A 598 45.30 10.43 -17.17
N CYS A 599 45.34 9.14 -17.46
CA CYS A 599 45.52 8.11 -16.45
C CYS A 599 46.83 8.32 -15.67
N PRO A 600 46.83 8.11 -14.33
CA PRO A 600 48.05 8.13 -13.52
C PRO A 600 49.05 7.11 -14.08
N ARG A 601 50.31 7.53 -14.23
CA ARG A 601 51.40 6.66 -14.71
C ARG A 601 52.03 5.85 -13.58
#